data_AF-A0A497SWM8-F1
#
_entry.id   AF-A0A497SWM8-F1
#
_cell.length_a   1.000
_cell.length_b   1.000
_cell.length_c   1.000
_cell.angle_alpha   90.00
_cell.angle_beta   90.00
_cell.angle_gamma   90.00
#
_symmetry.space_group_name_H-M   'P 1'
#
loop_
_entity.id
_entity.type
_entity.pdbx_description
1 polymer ?
#
loop_
_entity_poly.entity_id
_entity_poly.type
_entity_poly.pdbx_seq_one_letter_code
_entity_poly.pdbx_strand_id
1 'polypeptide(L)'
;DSGEVKHWVPGYGPTYAKGHNTIMISNKAGGHMGGPVKGDFTHFYNPITLRNSLVRPYFEFVEAVMNWRYIESSPEGENYYTRELLDNPVKWHRIILYPNKEYFIVVDLLKGNQTRDIETLFHLSSLNVVPTRGSYGHVTFQGYVVGDLHIEGSSIPWVDQEYGEEYEYGQGNLVEWKTRNISRKPIRLIMFSAPKSEITVERFWCRIAGYHLPNEVTHPILRYKLRAPSMHRVTALLSLHPEDDAQFSELEAANGSAVKLLKDNFTDLVYAGNGSVSLEGFSTDAEVAYYRHVEESPKLLTLIRGSRAGWNGLDLFKLSSEVEYLSAMYTPSMIQFALNGSGMVTVRMYAPNAERIEMDGTQINFQQEDAYVSFTVQLDGVHEFKVQLGSSI
;
A
#
# COMPACT_ATOMS: atom_id res chain seq x y z
N ASP A 1 -9.13 -9.82 -0.64
CA ASP A 1 -9.88 -10.34 0.51
C ASP A 1 -10.56 -11.63 0.10
N SER A 2 -10.60 -12.61 0.99
CA SER A 2 -11.29 -13.89 0.74
C SER A 2 -12.69 -13.84 1.36
N GLY A 3 -13.61 -14.69 0.90
CA GLY A 3 -15.02 -14.58 1.28
C GLY A 3 -15.30 -15.01 2.72
N GLU A 4 -16.41 -14.51 3.28
CA GLU A 4 -16.89 -14.88 4.62
C GLU A 4 -17.35 -16.34 4.72
N VAL A 5 -16.90 -17.03 5.77
CA VAL A 5 -17.35 -18.39 6.16
C VAL A 5 -18.77 -18.32 6.75
N LYS A 6 -19.57 -19.38 6.57
CA LYS A 6 -20.96 -19.49 7.06
C LYS A 6 -21.24 -20.76 7.86
N HIS A 7 -20.52 -21.86 7.60
CA HIS A 7 -20.98 -23.16 8.08
C HIS A 7 -20.01 -23.91 8.99
N TRP A 8 -18.69 -23.69 8.85
CA TRP A 8 -17.71 -24.52 9.55
C TRP A 8 -17.27 -24.03 10.93
N VAL A 9 -17.19 -22.72 11.13
CA VAL A 9 -16.87 -22.11 12.45
C VAL A 9 -18.19 -21.66 13.09
N PRO A 10 -18.40 -21.82 14.41
CA PRO A 10 -19.58 -21.29 15.09
C PRO A 10 -19.53 -19.75 15.10
N GLY A 11 -20.00 -19.14 14.01
CA GLY A 11 -19.96 -17.70 13.83
C GLY A 11 -20.20 -17.29 12.38
N TYR A 12 -20.84 -16.12 12.18
CA TYR A 12 -20.99 -15.52 10.85
C TYR A 12 -19.69 -14.82 10.47
N GLY A 13 -18.99 -15.33 9.45
CA GLY A 13 -17.79 -14.73 8.90
C GLY A 13 -16.50 -15.07 9.66
N PRO A 14 -15.34 -14.57 9.19
CA PRO A 14 -14.14 -14.60 10.01
C PRO A 14 -14.46 -13.85 11.31
N THR A 15 -14.39 -14.57 12.43
CA THR A 15 -14.45 -13.91 13.72
C THR A 15 -13.25 -12.99 13.79
N TYR A 16 -13.50 -11.72 14.09
CA TYR A 16 -12.48 -10.70 14.32
C TYR A 16 -11.84 -10.08 13.07
N ALA A 17 -11.16 -8.95 13.25
CA ALA A 17 -10.57 -8.14 12.18
C ALA A 17 -9.49 -8.88 11.37
N LYS A 18 -8.98 -10.01 11.88
CA LYS A 18 -8.10 -10.93 11.15
C LYS A 18 -8.75 -11.59 9.93
N GLY A 19 -10.03 -11.31 9.67
CA GLY A 19 -10.75 -11.71 8.47
C GLY A 19 -10.45 -10.90 7.21
N HIS A 20 -9.69 -9.81 7.32
CA HIS A 20 -9.51 -8.85 6.24
C HIS A 20 -8.03 -8.49 6.04
N ASN A 21 -7.69 -8.04 4.82
CA ASN A 21 -6.41 -7.38 4.55
C ASN A 21 -6.37 -6.00 5.24
N THR A 22 -5.93 -5.95 6.50
CA THR A 22 -5.99 -4.77 7.36
C THR A 22 -4.73 -4.63 8.20
N ILE A 23 -4.68 -3.59 9.02
CA ILE A 23 -3.79 -3.52 10.18
C ILE A 23 -4.58 -3.89 11.43
N MET A 24 -3.92 -4.58 12.36
CA MET A 24 -4.34 -4.76 13.74
C MET A 24 -3.35 -4.05 14.66
N ILE A 25 -3.85 -3.49 15.76
CA ILE A 25 -3.02 -2.82 16.77
C ILE A 25 -3.43 -3.27 18.17
N SER A 26 -2.49 -3.25 19.10
CA SER A 26 -2.81 -3.37 20.51
C SER A 26 -3.01 -2.01 21.18
N ASN A 27 -3.72 -2.00 22.31
CA ASN A 27 -3.88 -0.80 23.13
C ASN A 27 -2.58 -0.42 23.86
N LYS A 28 -1.72 -1.40 24.13
CA LYS A 28 -0.37 -1.26 24.70
C LYS A 28 0.52 -2.40 24.23
N ALA A 29 1.84 -2.23 24.26
CA ALA A 29 2.77 -3.31 23.96
C ALA A 29 2.52 -4.57 24.82
N GLY A 30 2.52 -5.74 24.17
CA GLY A 30 2.14 -7.04 24.75
C GLY A 30 0.64 -7.18 25.04
N GLY A 31 -0.17 -6.20 24.63
CA GLY A 31 -1.61 -6.21 24.82
C GLY A 31 -2.34 -7.03 23.76
N HIS A 32 -3.64 -7.18 23.99
CA HIS A 32 -4.55 -7.79 23.04
C HIS A 32 -4.57 -7.01 21.72
N MET A 33 -4.44 -7.75 20.60
CA MET A 33 -4.35 -7.21 19.24
C MET A 33 -5.72 -7.13 18.62
N GLY A 34 -6.17 -5.97 18.12
CA GLY A 34 -7.46 -5.83 17.44
C GLY A 34 -7.47 -4.89 16.26
N GLY A 35 -8.40 -5.13 15.33
CA GLY A 35 -8.59 -4.27 14.17
C GLY A 35 -9.74 -3.27 14.34
N PRO A 36 -10.04 -2.49 13.29
CA PRO A 36 -11.00 -1.40 13.37
C PRO A 36 -12.43 -1.89 13.57
N VAL A 37 -13.11 -1.40 14.61
CA VAL A 37 -14.54 -1.66 14.81
C VAL A 37 -15.35 -0.88 13.77
N LYS A 38 -16.24 -1.58 13.03
CA LYS A 38 -17.10 -0.99 11.99
C LYS A 38 -18.10 0.02 12.57
N GLY A 39 -19.04 -0.45 13.38
CA GLY A 39 -20.21 0.34 13.77
C GLY A 39 -21.41 -0.53 14.12
N ASP A 40 -22.51 0.13 14.47
CA ASP A 40 -23.86 -0.43 14.47
C ASP A 40 -24.72 0.26 13.39
N PHE A 41 -26.02 -0.06 13.34
CA PHE A 41 -26.95 0.48 12.33
C PHE A 41 -27.09 2.01 12.34
N THR A 42 -26.66 2.68 13.41
CA THR A 42 -26.83 4.13 13.60
C THR A 42 -25.52 4.89 13.79
N HIS A 43 -24.42 4.19 14.07
CA HIS A 43 -23.17 4.81 14.47
C HIS A 43 -21.94 4.05 13.95
N PHE A 44 -21.02 4.78 13.31
CA PHE A 44 -19.70 4.27 12.96
C PHE A 44 -18.69 4.63 14.06
N TYR A 45 -18.04 3.62 14.65
CA TYR A 45 -17.08 3.84 15.76
C TYR A 45 -15.75 4.41 15.28
N ASN A 46 -15.29 3.98 14.11
CA ASN A 46 -14.07 4.46 13.46
C ASN A 46 -14.40 4.89 12.01
N PRO A 47 -15.09 6.03 11.80
CA PRO A 47 -15.45 6.45 10.46
C PRO A 47 -14.20 6.67 9.61
N ILE A 48 -14.28 6.22 8.35
CA ILE A 48 -13.24 6.35 7.34
C ILE A 48 -13.67 7.39 6.32
N THR A 49 -12.77 8.30 5.96
CA THR A 49 -13.01 9.33 4.95
C THR A 49 -12.04 9.14 3.79
N LEU A 50 -12.55 9.15 2.56
CA LEU A 50 -11.72 9.29 1.36
C LEU A 50 -11.20 10.72 1.33
N ARG A 51 -9.87 10.88 1.40
CA ARG A 51 -9.24 12.20 1.48
C ARG A 51 -8.80 12.71 0.12
N ASN A 52 -8.05 11.88 -0.62
CA ASN A 52 -7.46 12.24 -1.89
C ASN A 52 -7.58 11.08 -2.87
N SER A 53 -7.65 11.39 -4.15
CA SER A 53 -7.53 10.41 -5.23
C SER A 53 -7.12 11.08 -6.53
N LEU A 54 -6.48 10.32 -7.41
CA LEU A 54 -6.19 10.71 -8.78
C LEU A 54 -6.39 9.50 -9.69
N VAL A 55 -7.00 9.71 -10.85
CA VAL A 55 -7.15 8.68 -11.88
C VAL A 55 -6.67 9.26 -13.21
N ARG A 56 -5.50 8.84 -13.66
CA ARG A 56 -4.91 9.24 -14.94
C ARG A 56 -4.37 8.00 -15.67
N PRO A 57 -4.19 8.05 -17.00
CA PRO A 57 -3.69 6.90 -17.75
C PRO A 57 -2.34 6.37 -17.26
N TYR A 58 -1.48 7.26 -16.75
CA TYR A 58 -0.12 6.94 -16.30
C TYR A 58 -0.02 6.63 -14.79
N PHE A 59 -1.00 7.06 -13.99
CA PHE A 59 -0.95 6.90 -12.54
C PHE A 59 -2.33 7.00 -11.92
N GLU A 60 -2.64 6.08 -11.02
CA GLU A 60 -3.86 6.13 -10.21
C GLU A 60 -3.48 5.98 -8.74
N PHE A 61 -4.16 6.71 -7.85
CA PHE A 61 -4.08 6.46 -6.42
C PHE A 61 -5.35 6.85 -5.69
N VAL A 62 -5.50 6.31 -4.48
CA VAL A 62 -6.53 6.69 -3.52
C VAL A 62 -5.95 6.70 -2.10
N GLU A 63 -6.40 7.66 -1.29
CA GLU A 63 -6.08 7.77 0.13
C GLU A 63 -7.37 7.74 0.97
N ALA A 64 -7.41 6.83 1.93
CA ALA A 64 -8.42 6.78 2.96
C ALA A 64 -7.79 7.06 4.34
N VAL A 65 -8.53 7.76 5.19
CA VAL A 65 -8.06 8.20 6.52
C VAL A 65 -9.07 7.83 7.59
N MET A 66 -8.57 7.34 8.72
CA MET A 66 -9.36 6.94 9.87
C MET A 66 -8.77 7.53 11.16
N ASN A 67 -9.61 8.14 11.98
CA ASN A 67 -9.27 8.44 13.37
C ASN A 67 -9.67 7.22 14.21
N TRP A 68 -8.70 6.36 14.48
CA TRP A 68 -8.92 5.07 15.12
C TRP A 68 -8.97 5.22 16.64
N ARG A 69 -10.16 4.99 17.20
CA ARG A 69 -10.45 5.10 18.64
C ARG A 69 -10.79 3.77 19.29
N TYR A 70 -11.39 2.84 18.55
CA TYR A 70 -11.83 1.57 19.08
C TYR A 70 -11.24 0.39 18.32
N ILE A 71 -10.71 -0.60 19.04
CA ILE A 71 -10.34 -1.90 18.48
C ILE A 71 -11.41 -2.94 18.83
N GLU A 72 -11.60 -3.91 17.94
CA GLU A 72 -12.41 -5.09 18.28
C GLU A 72 -11.75 -5.83 19.44
N SER A 73 -12.54 -6.38 20.36
CA SER A 73 -12.06 -7.23 21.46
C SER A 73 -12.98 -8.41 21.69
N SER A 74 -12.41 -9.58 21.98
CA SER A 74 -13.18 -10.78 22.31
C SER A 74 -12.68 -11.31 23.66
N PRO A 75 -13.29 -10.90 24.78
CA PRO A 75 -13.00 -11.51 26.07
C PRO A 75 -13.24 -13.03 26.03
N GLU A 76 -12.46 -13.79 26.80
CA GLU A 76 -12.63 -15.24 26.90
C GLU A 76 -14.07 -15.60 27.27
N GLY A 77 -14.72 -16.44 26.45
CA GLY A 77 -16.07 -16.95 26.68
C GLY A 77 -17.22 -16.14 26.05
N GLU A 78 -16.95 -15.04 25.35
CA GLU A 78 -17.98 -14.29 24.62
C GLU A 78 -18.12 -14.72 23.15
N ASN A 79 -19.36 -14.84 22.67
CA ASN A 79 -19.69 -15.22 21.29
C ASN A 79 -19.61 -14.04 20.29
N TYR A 80 -19.39 -12.81 20.79
CA TYR A 80 -19.41 -11.58 19.99
C TYR A 80 -18.28 -10.66 20.38
N TYR A 81 -17.73 -9.94 19.40
CA TYR A 81 -16.72 -8.92 19.64
C TYR A 81 -17.36 -7.71 20.35
N THR A 82 -16.72 -7.28 21.43
CA THR A 82 -16.96 -5.99 22.07
C THR A 82 -16.01 -4.94 21.48
N ARG A 83 -16.26 -3.67 21.78
CA ARG A 83 -15.35 -2.58 21.43
C ARG A 83 -14.47 -2.24 22.62
N GLU A 84 -13.17 -2.21 22.42
CA GLU A 84 -12.21 -1.71 23.38
C GLU A 84 -11.80 -0.29 22.97
N LEU A 85 -11.89 0.67 23.91
CA LEU A 85 -11.41 2.03 23.69
C LEU A 85 -9.88 2.06 23.81
N LEU A 86 -9.22 2.66 22.83
CA LEU A 86 -7.79 2.92 22.89
C LEU A 86 -7.50 4.05 23.87
N ASP A 87 -6.57 3.82 24.81
CA ASP A 87 -6.09 4.84 25.75
C ASP A 87 -5.41 6.00 25.00
N ASN A 88 -4.69 5.66 23.93
CA ASN A 88 -4.10 6.62 23.00
C ASN A 88 -4.60 6.31 21.58
N PRO A 89 -5.65 7.01 21.10
CA PRO A 89 -6.12 6.91 19.73
C PRO A 89 -5.03 7.21 18.71
N VAL A 90 -5.15 6.62 17.52
CA VAL A 90 -4.18 6.80 16.42
C VAL A 90 -4.87 7.29 15.17
N LYS A 91 -4.13 7.92 14.27
CA LYS A 91 -4.61 8.27 12.93
C LYS A 91 -3.99 7.33 11.92
N TRP A 92 -4.82 6.59 11.21
CA TRP A 92 -4.38 5.66 10.18
C TRP A 92 -4.71 6.21 8.79
N HIS A 93 -3.71 6.26 7.92
CA HIS A 93 -3.89 6.51 6.51
C HIS A 93 -3.52 5.24 5.75
N ARG A 94 -4.38 4.81 4.83
CA ARG A 94 -4.04 3.82 3.82
C ARG A 94 -4.10 4.47 2.45
N ILE A 95 -2.98 4.39 1.75
CA ILE A 95 -2.81 4.93 0.41
C ILE A 95 -2.52 3.75 -0.52
N ILE A 96 -3.24 3.65 -1.62
CA ILE A 96 -3.00 2.64 -2.65
C ILE A 96 -2.56 3.35 -3.91
N LEU A 97 -1.34 3.07 -4.37
CA LEU A 97 -0.80 3.56 -5.64
C LEU A 97 -0.89 2.46 -6.70
N TYR A 98 -1.18 2.85 -7.93
CA TYR A 98 -1.26 1.95 -9.09
C TYR A 98 -0.53 2.58 -10.29
N PRO A 99 0.81 2.64 -10.26
CA PRO A 99 1.60 3.22 -11.35
C PRO A 99 1.48 2.42 -12.64
N ASN A 100 1.21 3.10 -13.76
CA ASN A 100 1.09 2.53 -15.11
C ASN A 100 0.18 1.30 -15.24
N LYS A 101 -0.70 1.07 -14.27
CA LYS A 101 -1.54 -0.14 -14.18
C LYS A 101 -0.76 -1.46 -14.10
N GLU A 102 0.48 -1.42 -13.63
CA GLU A 102 1.35 -2.60 -13.63
C GLU A 102 1.29 -3.39 -12.33
N TYR A 103 1.27 -2.70 -11.18
CA TYR A 103 1.31 -3.33 -9.87
C TYR A 103 0.80 -2.38 -8.78
N PHE A 104 0.41 -2.92 -7.63
CA PHE A 104 -0.11 -2.10 -6.53
C PHE A 104 0.98 -1.83 -5.49
N ILE A 105 0.94 -0.65 -4.90
CA ILE A 105 1.70 -0.31 -3.70
C ILE A 105 0.70 0.09 -2.63
N VAL A 106 0.71 -0.60 -1.50
CA VAL A 106 -0.04 -0.24 -0.31
C VAL A 106 0.91 0.50 0.64
N VAL A 107 0.58 1.74 0.96
CA VAL A 107 1.29 2.53 1.96
C VAL A 107 0.38 2.73 3.15
N ASP A 108 0.81 2.22 4.31
CA ASP A 108 0.11 2.36 5.57
C ASP A 108 0.88 3.30 6.50
N LEU A 109 0.24 4.41 6.87
CA LEU A 109 0.78 5.41 7.80
C LEU A 109 -0.03 5.36 9.09
N LEU A 110 0.54 4.81 10.15
CA LEU A 110 -0.04 4.81 11.48
C LEU A 110 0.62 5.90 12.33
N LYS A 111 -0.12 6.97 12.61
CA LYS A 111 0.36 8.09 13.41
C LYS A 111 -0.13 7.94 14.85
N GLY A 112 0.81 7.70 15.75
CA GLY A 112 0.58 7.58 17.20
C GLY A 112 1.82 8.05 17.98
N ASN A 113 1.70 8.08 19.30
CA ASN A 113 2.75 8.51 20.22
C ASN A 113 3.06 7.46 21.31
N GLN A 114 2.26 6.40 21.41
CA GLN A 114 2.40 5.32 22.38
C GLN A 114 2.84 4.04 21.68
N THR A 115 3.95 3.47 22.14
CA THR A 115 4.45 2.16 21.69
C THR A 115 3.40 1.07 21.90
N ARG A 116 3.08 0.36 20.81
CA ARG A 116 2.14 -0.75 20.76
C ARG A 116 2.63 -1.81 19.78
N ASP A 117 1.97 -2.95 19.77
CA ASP A 117 2.15 -3.95 18.71
C ASP A 117 1.25 -3.59 17.52
N ILE A 118 1.79 -3.79 16.33
CA ILE A 118 1.17 -3.46 15.04
C ILE A 118 1.39 -4.67 14.13
N GLU A 119 0.31 -5.19 13.56
CA GLU A 119 0.35 -6.29 12.61
C GLU A 119 -0.26 -5.84 11.30
N THR A 120 0.46 -5.97 10.19
CA THR A 120 -0.09 -5.78 8.85
C THR A 120 -0.44 -7.13 8.24
N LEU A 121 -1.71 -7.35 7.94
CA LEU A 121 -2.25 -8.65 7.55
C LEU A 121 -2.53 -8.74 6.05
N PHE A 122 -2.12 -9.87 5.46
CA PHE A 122 -2.42 -10.22 4.07
C PHE A 122 -2.94 -11.65 3.96
N HIS A 123 -4.10 -11.81 3.33
CA HIS A 123 -4.73 -13.07 3.01
C HIS A 123 -4.26 -13.50 1.63
N LEU A 124 -3.47 -14.56 1.56
CA LEU A 124 -3.08 -15.14 0.28
C LEU A 124 -4.16 -16.12 -0.19
N SER A 125 -4.61 -15.96 -1.42
CA SER A 125 -5.73 -16.74 -1.95
C SER A 125 -5.55 -17.12 -3.42
N SER A 126 -6.44 -17.97 -3.93
CA SER A 126 -6.50 -18.42 -5.31
C SER A 126 -7.92 -18.87 -5.62
N LEU A 127 -8.30 -18.80 -6.89
CA LEU A 127 -9.54 -19.40 -7.38
C LEU A 127 -9.43 -20.93 -7.54
N ASN A 128 -8.23 -21.48 -7.37
CA ASN A 128 -8.00 -22.92 -7.37
C ASN A 128 -8.04 -23.43 -5.93
N VAL A 129 -8.93 -24.37 -5.65
CA VAL A 129 -9.12 -24.92 -4.31
C VAL A 129 -9.25 -26.44 -4.35
N VAL A 130 -8.81 -27.08 -3.28
CA VAL A 130 -9.23 -28.44 -2.93
C VAL A 130 -10.46 -28.31 -2.04
N PRO A 131 -11.64 -28.82 -2.45
CA PRO A 131 -12.87 -28.59 -1.72
C PRO A 131 -12.91 -29.28 -0.35
N THR A 132 -13.52 -28.62 0.63
CA THR A 132 -13.88 -29.22 1.92
C THR A 132 -14.92 -30.32 1.73
N ARG A 133 -14.84 -31.38 2.56
CA ARG A 133 -15.75 -32.54 2.51
C ARG A 133 -16.38 -32.81 3.86
N GLY A 134 -17.55 -33.44 3.82
CA GLY A 134 -18.34 -33.79 5.00
C GLY A 134 -19.75 -33.19 4.92
N SER A 135 -20.27 -32.81 6.07
CA SER A 135 -21.56 -32.15 6.23
C SER A 135 -21.42 -30.90 7.10
N TYR A 136 -22.44 -30.04 7.09
CA TYR A 136 -22.43 -28.79 7.85
C TYR A 136 -22.24 -28.96 9.36
N GLY A 137 -22.54 -30.13 9.93
CA GLY A 137 -22.31 -30.44 11.35
C GLY A 137 -21.10 -31.34 11.62
N HIS A 138 -20.42 -31.82 10.57
CA HIS A 138 -19.31 -32.76 10.69
C HIS A 138 -18.42 -32.70 9.44
N VAL A 139 -17.38 -31.88 9.51
CA VAL A 139 -16.36 -31.80 8.46
C VAL A 139 -15.37 -32.94 8.61
N THR A 140 -15.23 -33.74 7.55
CA THR A 140 -14.33 -34.89 7.52
C THR A 140 -12.99 -34.58 6.85
N PHE A 141 -12.94 -33.50 6.07
CA PHE A 141 -11.73 -33.03 5.44
C PHE A 141 -11.78 -31.52 5.23
N GLN A 142 -10.78 -30.83 5.74
CA GLN A 142 -10.61 -29.39 5.57
C GLN A 142 -9.93 -29.11 4.21
N GLY A 143 -10.71 -28.56 3.29
CA GLY A 143 -10.20 -28.10 2.01
C GLY A 143 -9.26 -26.91 2.16
N TYR A 144 -8.55 -26.59 1.09
CA TYR A 144 -7.54 -25.52 1.11
C TYR A 144 -7.38 -24.86 -0.26
N VAL A 145 -6.94 -23.61 -0.26
CA VAL A 145 -6.52 -22.89 -1.46
C VAL A 145 -5.25 -23.51 -2.02
N VAL A 146 -5.17 -23.70 -3.34
CA VAL A 146 -3.96 -24.24 -3.99
C VAL A 146 -2.97 -23.11 -4.25
N GLY A 147 -1.83 -23.15 -3.56
CA GLY A 147 -0.67 -22.31 -3.85
C GLY A 147 0.54 -22.60 -2.96
N ASP A 148 1.71 -22.29 -3.50
CA ASP A 148 2.99 -22.49 -2.83
C ASP A 148 3.47 -21.16 -2.24
N LEU A 149 3.63 -21.14 -0.92
CA LEU A 149 4.12 -19.98 -0.17
C LEU A 149 5.63 -20.09 0.02
N HIS A 150 6.35 -19.02 -0.29
CA HIS A 150 7.76 -18.87 0.05
C HIS A 150 7.98 -17.58 0.83
N ILE A 151 8.79 -17.64 1.88
CA ILE A 151 9.22 -16.48 2.66
C ILE A 151 10.74 -16.43 2.60
N GLU A 152 11.31 -15.31 2.17
CA GLU A 152 12.77 -15.15 2.02
C GLU A 152 13.42 -16.31 1.23
N GLY A 153 12.74 -16.78 0.18
CA GLY A 153 13.16 -17.91 -0.66
C GLY A 153 12.93 -19.31 -0.07
N SER A 154 12.54 -19.42 1.20
CA SER A 154 12.24 -20.70 1.86
C SER A 154 10.79 -21.13 1.64
N SER A 155 10.57 -22.37 1.22
CA SER A 155 9.23 -22.94 1.05
C SER A 155 8.56 -23.20 2.40
N ILE A 156 7.30 -22.77 2.53
CA ILE A 156 6.53 -22.86 3.77
C ILE A 156 5.41 -23.91 3.63
N PRO A 157 5.41 -24.99 4.45
CA PRO A 157 4.39 -26.04 4.41
C PRO A 157 3.10 -25.58 5.13
N TRP A 158 2.50 -24.47 4.69
CA TRP A 158 1.37 -23.84 5.37
C TRP A 158 0.11 -24.70 5.42
N VAL A 159 -0.07 -25.64 4.48
CA VAL A 159 -1.21 -26.56 4.46
C VAL A 159 -1.14 -27.56 5.62
N ASP A 160 0.06 -27.92 6.06
CA ASP A 160 0.29 -28.90 7.12
C ASP A 160 0.28 -28.27 8.52
N GLN A 161 0.21 -26.93 8.60
CA GLN A 161 0.07 -26.22 9.86
C GLN A 161 -1.24 -26.54 10.55
N GLU A 162 -1.20 -26.53 11.89
CA GLU A 162 -2.39 -26.66 12.70
C GLU A 162 -3.30 -25.45 12.51
N TYR A 163 -4.61 -25.67 12.48
CA TYR A 163 -5.56 -24.62 12.19
C TYR A 163 -5.61 -23.58 13.31
N GLY A 164 -5.52 -22.29 12.95
CA GLY A 164 -5.61 -21.18 13.90
C GLY A 164 -4.35 -20.94 14.73
N GLU A 165 -3.35 -21.82 14.61
CA GLU A 165 -2.04 -21.64 15.21
C GLU A 165 -1.17 -20.76 14.33
N GLU A 166 -0.40 -19.89 14.98
CA GLU A 166 0.48 -18.95 14.32
C GLU A 166 1.94 -19.42 14.44
N TYR A 167 2.65 -19.47 13.31
CA TYR A 167 4.04 -19.90 13.23
C TYR A 167 4.95 -18.75 12.79
N GLU A 168 6.06 -18.57 13.49
CA GLU A 168 7.10 -17.57 13.20
C GLU A 168 8.09 -18.08 12.14
N TYR A 169 8.44 -17.22 11.19
CA TYR A 169 9.39 -17.53 10.11
C TYR A 169 10.57 -16.55 10.04
N GLY A 170 10.73 -15.69 11.06
CA GLY A 170 11.84 -14.78 11.20
C GLY A 170 11.62 -13.44 10.50
N GLN A 171 12.68 -12.63 10.56
CA GLN A 171 12.70 -11.30 9.98
C GLN A 171 12.84 -11.35 8.46
N GLY A 172 11.91 -10.73 7.74
CA GLY A 172 11.90 -10.68 6.28
C GLY A 172 11.16 -9.47 5.70
N ASN A 173 11.30 -9.31 4.39
CA ASN A 173 10.63 -8.34 3.52
C ASN A 173 9.82 -9.06 2.42
N LEU A 174 10.36 -10.17 1.90
CA LEU A 174 9.92 -10.81 0.67
C LEU A 174 9.06 -12.04 0.94
N VAL A 175 7.88 -12.05 0.32
CA VAL A 175 6.98 -13.20 0.25
C VAL A 175 6.61 -13.47 -1.20
N GLU A 176 6.64 -14.73 -1.61
CA GLU A 176 6.15 -15.17 -2.92
C GLU A 176 4.97 -16.13 -2.74
N TRP A 177 3.91 -15.89 -3.51
CA TRP A 177 2.76 -16.78 -3.61
C TRP A 177 2.60 -17.27 -5.04
N LYS A 178 2.81 -18.57 -5.26
CA LYS A 178 2.78 -19.20 -6.58
C LYS A 178 1.49 -20.00 -6.72
N THR A 179 0.72 -19.73 -7.78
CA THR A 179 -0.55 -20.43 -8.04
C THR A 179 -0.85 -20.42 -9.55
N ARG A 180 -2.10 -20.62 -9.94
CA ARG A 180 -2.57 -20.51 -11.32
C ARG A 180 -3.65 -19.44 -11.46
N ASN A 181 -3.65 -18.73 -12.59
CA ASN A 181 -4.69 -17.77 -12.92
C ASN A 181 -6.00 -18.47 -13.39
N ILE A 182 -7.01 -17.68 -13.75
CA ILE A 182 -8.32 -18.18 -14.23
C ILE A 182 -8.23 -19.09 -15.47
N SER A 183 -7.19 -18.92 -16.28
CA SER A 183 -6.90 -19.73 -17.47
C SER A 183 -5.96 -20.91 -17.16
N ARG A 184 -5.76 -21.24 -15.88
CA ARG A 184 -4.89 -22.32 -15.38
C ARG A 184 -3.40 -22.16 -15.71
N LYS A 185 -2.97 -20.99 -16.17
CA LYS A 185 -1.55 -20.69 -16.39
C LYS A 185 -0.87 -20.37 -15.06
N PRO A 186 0.38 -20.82 -14.83
CA PRO A 186 1.14 -20.44 -13.66
C PRO A 186 1.27 -18.92 -13.53
N ILE A 187 1.18 -18.44 -12.29
CA ILE A 187 1.35 -17.04 -11.94
C ILE A 187 1.99 -16.95 -10.55
N ARG A 188 2.80 -15.92 -10.34
CA ARG A 188 3.47 -15.63 -9.07
C ARG A 188 3.10 -14.22 -8.63
N LEU A 189 2.64 -14.08 -7.39
CA LEU A 189 2.57 -12.80 -6.70
C LEU A 189 3.85 -12.63 -5.87
N ILE A 190 4.59 -11.56 -6.13
CA ILE A 190 5.65 -11.07 -5.27
C ILE A 190 5.03 -10.00 -4.36
N MET A 191 5.20 -10.19 -3.05
CA MET A 191 4.90 -9.20 -2.04
C MET A 191 6.21 -8.80 -1.35
N PHE A 192 6.58 -7.53 -1.46
CA PHE A 192 7.75 -6.99 -0.77
C PHE A 192 7.31 -5.88 0.16
N SER A 193 7.58 -6.01 1.46
CA SER A 193 7.18 -5.02 2.45
C SER A 193 8.36 -4.50 3.25
N ALA A 194 8.47 -3.17 3.33
CA ALA A 194 9.41 -2.46 4.22
C ALA A 194 8.62 -1.69 5.30
N PRO A 195 9.11 -1.59 6.54
CA PRO A 195 10.42 -2.07 6.95
C PRO A 195 10.43 -3.59 7.17
N LYS A 196 11.64 -4.16 7.20
CA LYS A 196 11.86 -5.55 7.62
C LYS A 196 11.19 -5.84 8.94
N SER A 197 10.52 -6.98 9.03
CA SER A 197 9.67 -7.30 10.19
C SER A 197 9.59 -8.79 10.41
N GLU A 198 9.14 -9.17 11.60
CA GLU A 198 8.84 -10.57 11.89
C GLU A 198 7.67 -11.00 11.02
N ILE A 199 7.85 -12.06 10.25
CA ILE A 199 6.79 -12.62 9.41
C ILE A 199 6.24 -13.86 10.08
N THR A 200 4.93 -13.87 10.28
CA THR A 200 4.24 -15.05 10.78
C THR A 200 3.14 -15.51 9.83
N VAL A 201 2.84 -16.81 9.89
CA VAL A 201 1.81 -17.46 9.07
C VAL A 201 0.84 -18.19 9.97
N GLU A 202 -0.46 -17.98 9.71
CA GLU A 202 -1.55 -18.76 10.32
C GLU A 202 -2.35 -19.42 9.20
N ARG A 203 -2.62 -20.72 9.34
CA ARG A 203 -3.63 -21.39 8.51
C ARG A 203 -5.01 -20.98 8.98
N PHE A 204 -5.71 -20.20 8.16
CA PHE A 204 -7.02 -19.63 8.51
C PHE A 204 -8.13 -20.00 7.53
N TRP A 205 -9.40 -19.78 7.86
CA TRP A 205 -10.50 -20.06 6.93
C TRP A 205 -10.90 -18.89 6.09
N CYS A 206 -11.38 -19.24 4.92
CA CYS A 206 -12.09 -18.35 4.05
C CYS A 206 -13.10 -19.12 3.20
N ARG A 207 -13.70 -18.38 2.28
CA ARG A 207 -14.60 -18.92 1.28
C ARG A 207 -14.21 -18.46 -0.12
N ILE A 208 -14.15 -19.39 -1.07
CA ILE A 208 -13.77 -19.14 -2.45
C ILE A 208 -14.91 -19.56 -3.40
N ALA A 209 -15.41 -18.61 -4.19
CA ALA A 209 -16.31 -18.85 -5.33
C ALA A 209 -17.66 -19.59 -5.08
N GLY A 210 -18.26 -19.49 -3.88
CA GLY A 210 -19.60 -20.03 -3.63
C GLY A 210 -20.10 -19.83 -2.19
N TYR A 211 -21.26 -20.42 -1.85
CA TYR A 211 -21.90 -20.32 -0.51
C TYR A 211 -22.06 -21.67 0.22
N HIS A 212 -21.59 -22.77 -0.37
CA HIS A 212 -21.75 -24.12 0.17
C HIS A 212 -20.45 -24.62 0.82
N LEU A 213 -20.56 -25.62 1.70
CA LEU A 213 -19.43 -26.23 2.42
C LEU A 213 -18.18 -26.49 1.56
N PRO A 214 -18.27 -27.02 0.31
CA PRO A 214 -17.08 -27.26 -0.50
C PRO A 214 -16.26 -26.01 -0.85
N ASN A 215 -16.84 -24.81 -0.71
CA ASN A 215 -16.21 -23.53 -0.98
C ASN A 215 -15.55 -22.91 0.26
N GLU A 216 -15.89 -23.39 1.45
CA GLU A 216 -15.22 -23.00 2.69
C GLU A 216 -13.93 -23.79 2.77
N VAL A 217 -12.79 -23.11 2.75
CA VAL A 217 -11.47 -23.73 2.66
C VAL A 217 -10.47 -22.95 3.50
N THR A 218 -9.32 -23.54 3.79
CA THR A 218 -8.23 -22.83 4.45
C THR A 218 -7.31 -22.10 3.49
N HIS A 219 -6.72 -21.00 3.93
CA HIS A 219 -5.69 -20.23 3.24
C HIS A 219 -4.67 -19.69 4.25
N PRO A 220 -3.45 -19.31 3.83
CA PRO A 220 -2.50 -18.71 4.74
C PRO A 220 -2.78 -17.20 4.92
N ILE A 221 -2.84 -16.76 6.18
CA ILE A 221 -2.73 -15.36 6.55
C ILE A 221 -1.27 -15.08 6.87
N LEU A 222 -0.75 -14.00 6.30
CA LEU A 222 0.57 -13.45 6.59
C LEU A 222 0.44 -12.25 7.50
N ARG A 223 1.36 -12.11 8.45
CA ARG A 223 1.49 -10.92 9.28
C ARG A 223 2.91 -10.40 9.22
N TYR A 224 3.04 -9.09 8.99
CA TYR A 224 4.27 -8.36 9.28
C TYR A 224 4.11 -7.68 10.63
N LYS A 225 4.87 -8.13 11.64
CA LYS A 225 4.77 -7.64 13.02
C LYS A 225 5.81 -6.59 13.36
N LEU A 226 5.36 -5.52 13.99
CA LEU A 226 6.19 -4.41 14.45
C LEU A 226 5.75 -3.99 15.85
N ARG A 227 6.70 -3.58 16.70
CA ARG A 227 6.41 -2.87 17.94
C ARG A 227 6.94 -1.45 17.86
N ALA A 228 6.04 -0.48 17.74
CA ALA A 228 6.40 0.93 17.53
C ALA A 228 5.29 1.89 17.97
N PRO A 229 5.59 3.17 18.21
CA PRO A 229 4.57 4.21 18.45
C PRO A 229 3.86 4.65 17.17
N SER A 230 4.52 4.50 16.02
CA SER A 230 4.05 4.86 14.69
C SER A 230 4.60 3.89 13.66
N MET A 231 4.01 3.84 12.47
CA MET A 231 4.47 3.00 11.37
C MET A 231 4.33 3.73 10.05
N HIS A 232 5.36 3.60 9.20
CA HIS A 232 5.33 3.96 7.79
C HIS A 232 5.68 2.70 7.01
N ARG A 233 4.68 1.90 6.63
CA ARG A 233 4.91 0.65 5.90
C ARG A 233 4.60 0.84 4.42
N VAL A 234 5.51 0.37 3.58
CA VAL A 234 5.33 0.27 2.13
C VAL A 234 5.27 -1.21 1.78
N THR A 235 4.22 -1.65 1.09
CA THR A 235 4.07 -3.02 0.60
C THR A 235 3.78 -3.00 -0.90
N ALA A 236 4.71 -3.49 -1.71
CA ALA A 236 4.51 -3.68 -3.14
C ALA A 236 3.89 -5.05 -3.42
N LEU A 237 2.91 -5.10 -4.32
CA LEU A 237 2.18 -6.30 -4.75
C LEU A 237 2.29 -6.42 -6.29
N LEU A 238 3.23 -7.24 -6.75
CA LEU A 238 3.55 -7.41 -8.18
C LEU A 238 3.20 -8.83 -8.63
N SER A 239 2.28 -8.96 -9.57
CA SER A 239 1.95 -10.25 -10.20
C SER A 239 2.75 -10.44 -11.49
N LEU A 240 3.40 -11.59 -11.63
CA LEU A 240 4.29 -11.93 -12.73
C LEU A 240 3.97 -13.31 -13.29
N HIS A 241 4.23 -13.50 -14.58
CA HIS A 241 4.37 -14.84 -15.11
C HIS A 241 5.76 -15.42 -14.74
N PRO A 242 5.94 -16.75 -14.70
CA PRO A 242 7.20 -17.36 -14.26
C PRO A 242 8.43 -16.95 -15.08
N GLU A 243 8.25 -16.54 -16.33
CA GLU A 243 9.29 -16.04 -17.23
C GLU A 243 9.73 -14.61 -16.93
N ASP A 244 8.93 -13.84 -16.19
CA ASP A 244 9.24 -12.46 -15.84
C ASP A 244 10.03 -12.40 -14.52
N ASP A 245 10.97 -11.47 -14.45
CA ASP A 245 11.76 -11.21 -13.25
C ASP A 245 11.63 -9.77 -12.76
N ALA A 246 11.79 -9.60 -11.46
CA ALA A 246 11.78 -8.31 -10.78
C ALA A 246 12.54 -8.43 -9.47
N GLN A 247 13.33 -7.43 -9.15
CA GLN A 247 14.10 -7.39 -7.92
C GLN A 247 13.60 -6.26 -7.04
N PHE A 248 13.35 -6.58 -5.78
CA PHE A 248 13.01 -5.60 -4.76
C PHE A 248 14.13 -5.52 -3.73
N SER A 249 14.38 -4.31 -3.23
CA SER A 249 15.26 -4.10 -2.09
C SER A 249 14.68 -3.02 -1.18
N GLU A 250 14.97 -3.13 0.10
CA GLU A 250 14.73 -2.06 1.07
C GLU A 250 15.90 -1.07 0.99
N LEU A 251 15.59 0.22 1.03
CA LEU A 251 16.59 1.28 1.13
C LEU A 251 16.56 1.88 2.55
N GLU A 252 17.73 2.23 3.07
CA GLU A 252 17.80 2.90 4.37
C GLU A 252 17.13 4.28 4.30
N ALA A 253 16.15 4.50 5.17
CA ALA A 253 15.45 5.77 5.31
C ALA A 253 15.29 6.08 6.80
N ALA A 254 16.04 7.06 7.30
CA ALA A 254 16.16 7.34 8.74
C ALA A 254 14.81 7.53 9.47
N ASN A 255 13.83 8.13 8.79
CA ASN A 255 12.53 8.49 9.37
C ASN A 255 11.36 7.84 8.63
N GLY A 256 11.52 6.62 8.11
CA GLY A 256 10.45 5.96 7.38
C GLY A 256 10.85 4.61 6.80
N SER A 257 10.27 4.28 5.65
CA SER A 257 10.60 3.09 4.90
C SER A 257 10.66 3.40 3.42
N ALA A 258 11.61 2.78 2.75
CA ALA A 258 11.83 2.97 1.33
C ALA A 258 12.01 1.62 0.64
N VAL A 259 11.39 1.50 -0.53
CA VAL A 259 11.45 0.30 -1.38
C VAL A 259 11.96 0.71 -2.74
N LYS A 260 12.90 -0.07 -3.27
CA LYS A 260 13.36 0.00 -4.65
C LYS A 260 12.87 -1.23 -5.39
N LEU A 261 12.39 -1.03 -6.61
CA LEU A 261 12.06 -2.06 -7.57
C LEU A 261 12.90 -1.86 -8.83
N LEU A 262 13.57 -2.92 -9.25
CA LEU A 262 14.22 -3.03 -10.56
C LEU A 262 13.43 -4.04 -11.39
N LYS A 263 12.89 -3.60 -12.52
CA LYS A 263 12.20 -4.46 -13.47
C LYS A 263 12.43 -3.97 -14.88
N ASP A 264 12.79 -4.88 -15.78
CA ASP A 264 13.16 -4.59 -17.15
C ASP A 264 14.28 -3.52 -17.22
N ASN A 265 13.96 -2.32 -17.68
CA ASN A 265 14.88 -1.18 -17.78
C ASN A 265 14.49 0.01 -16.90
N PHE A 266 13.48 -0.14 -16.02
CA PHE A 266 13.05 0.93 -15.13
C PHE A 266 13.39 0.63 -13.67
N THR A 267 13.60 1.71 -12.94
CA THR A 267 13.79 1.71 -11.50
C THR A 267 12.66 2.51 -10.88
N ASP A 268 11.98 1.90 -9.91
CA ASP A 268 10.97 2.56 -9.10
C ASP A 268 11.49 2.71 -7.68
N LEU A 269 11.40 3.92 -7.15
CA LEU A 269 11.67 4.27 -5.76
C LEU A 269 10.37 4.66 -5.10
N VAL A 270 10.08 4.05 -3.96
CA VAL A 270 8.90 4.34 -3.14
C VAL A 270 9.37 4.71 -1.75
N TYR A 271 8.86 5.79 -1.20
CA TYR A 271 9.16 6.26 0.14
C TYR A 271 7.88 6.55 0.90
N ALA A 272 7.87 6.22 2.19
CA ALA A 272 6.90 6.71 3.15
C ALA A 272 7.61 7.05 4.46
N GLY A 273 7.46 8.26 4.97
CA GLY A 273 8.18 8.69 6.17
C GLY A 273 7.91 10.13 6.56
N ASN A 274 8.65 10.61 7.57
CA ASN A 274 8.57 11.98 8.04
C ASN A 274 9.83 12.77 7.67
N GLY A 275 9.63 14.01 7.22
CA GLY A 275 10.73 14.94 6.93
C GLY A 275 11.44 14.62 5.63
N SER A 276 12.61 15.25 5.43
CA SER A 276 13.37 15.09 4.19
C SER A 276 14.16 13.79 4.17
N VAL A 277 14.22 13.18 2.98
CA VAL A 277 14.99 11.97 2.71
C VAL A 277 15.78 12.11 1.42
N SER A 278 16.91 11.39 1.33
CA SER A 278 17.66 11.18 0.10
C SER A 278 17.87 9.67 -0.10
N LEU A 279 17.49 9.17 -1.26
CA LEU A 279 17.49 7.75 -1.64
C LEU A 279 18.15 7.62 -3.02
N GLU A 280 19.40 7.15 -3.06
CA GLU A 280 20.12 6.87 -4.32
C GLU A 280 19.99 7.99 -5.40
N GLY A 281 20.21 9.25 -5.01
CA GLY A 281 20.12 10.40 -5.92
C GLY A 281 18.75 11.08 -5.93
N PHE A 282 17.66 10.37 -5.60
CA PHE A 282 16.36 10.98 -5.36
C PHE A 282 16.34 11.69 -4.01
N SER A 283 15.69 12.85 -3.91
CA SER A 283 15.46 13.52 -2.63
C SER A 283 14.08 14.14 -2.58
N THR A 284 13.43 14.14 -1.43
CA THR A 284 12.10 14.73 -1.24
C THR A 284 11.87 15.10 0.22
N ASP A 285 10.88 15.96 0.46
CA ASP A 285 10.30 16.25 1.77
C ASP A 285 8.89 15.69 1.94
N ALA A 286 8.38 14.96 0.92
CA ALA A 286 7.02 14.44 0.93
C ALA A 286 6.84 13.31 1.94
N GLU A 287 5.67 13.24 2.58
CA GLU A 287 5.36 12.12 3.47
C GLU A 287 5.28 10.78 2.72
N VAL A 288 4.80 10.80 1.47
CA VAL A 288 4.88 9.65 0.57
C VAL A 288 5.37 10.10 -0.79
N ALA A 289 6.31 9.36 -1.37
CA ALA A 289 6.80 9.61 -2.72
C ALA A 289 6.87 8.32 -3.54
N TYR A 290 6.60 8.47 -4.83
CA TYR A 290 6.86 7.46 -5.87
C TYR A 290 7.66 8.13 -6.98
N TYR A 291 8.76 7.52 -7.41
CA TYR A 291 9.59 8.03 -8.48
C TYR A 291 10.00 6.88 -9.40
N ARG A 292 9.67 6.99 -10.69
CA ARG A 292 10.13 6.07 -11.74
C ARG A 292 11.11 6.78 -12.64
N HIS A 293 12.22 6.12 -12.92
CA HIS A 293 13.17 6.55 -13.95
C HIS A 293 13.64 5.38 -14.82
N VAL A 294 14.13 5.72 -16.01
CA VAL A 294 14.85 4.81 -16.91
C VAL A 294 16.21 5.43 -17.12
N GLU A 295 17.28 4.71 -16.75
CA GLU A 295 18.64 5.28 -16.65
C GLU A 295 18.62 6.56 -15.81
N GLU A 296 19.01 7.72 -16.35
CA GLU A 296 18.98 9.00 -15.66
C GLU A 296 17.74 9.86 -15.99
N SER A 297 16.82 9.32 -16.79
CA SER A 297 15.65 10.07 -17.28
C SER A 297 14.41 9.83 -16.40
N PRO A 298 13.83 10.89 -15.80
CA PRO A 298 12.58 10.77 -15.06
C PRO A 298 11.45 10.32 -15.99
N LYS A 299 10.52 9.51 -15.47
CA LYS A 299 9.32 9.05 -16.18
C LYS A 299 8.05 9.34 -15.41
N LEU A 300 8.04 9.07 -14.12
CA LEU A 300 6.92 9.39 -13.23
C LEU A 300 7.43 9.91 -11.91
N LEU A 301 6.70 10.87 -11.33
CA LEU A 301 6.93 11.38 -10.00
C LEU A 301 5.57 11.57 -9.33
N THR A 302 5.38 11.08 -8.12
CA THR A 302 4.25 11.44 -7.28
C THR A 302 4.74 11.80 -5.89
N LEU A 303 4.24 12.90 -5.35
CA LEU A 303 4.45 13.39 -4.00
C LEU A 303 3.09 13.51 -3.33
N ILE A 304 2.95 13.03 -2.10
CA ILE A 304 1.76 13.24 -1.26
C ILE A 304 2.24 13.96 -0.01
N ARG A 305 1.65 15.13 0.27
CA ARG A 305 2.05 16.03 1.35
C ARG A 305 3.54 16.34 1.31
N GLY A 306 3.94 17.05 0.26
CA GLY A 306 5.32 17.48 0.06
C GLY A 306 5.39 18.79 -0.72
N SER A 307 6.58 19.38 -0.76
CA SER A 307 6.86 20.63 -1.49
C SER A 307 8.05 20.51 -2.43
N ARG A 308 8.84 19.44 -2.35
CA ARG A 308 10.08 19.31 -3.11
C ARG A 308 10.33 17.87 -3.58
N ALA A 309 10.83 17.74 -4.80
CA ALA A 309 11.49 16.56 -5.31
C ALA A 309 12.75 16.96 -6.09
N GLY A 310 13.82 16.20 -5.92
CA GLY A 310 15.05 16.37 -6.69
C GLY A 310 15.67 15.04 -7.11
N TRP A 311 16.49 15.08 -8.16
CA TRP A 311 17.22 13.94 -8.70
C TRP A 311 18.65 14.38 -9.05
N ASN A 312 19.66 13.73 -8.47
CA ASN A 312 21.09 13.98 -8.75
C ASN A 312 21.48 15.47 -8.69
N GLY A 313 20.95 16.18 -7.68
CA GLY A 313 21.21 17.61 -7.45
C GLY A 313 20.30 18.56 -8.24
N LEU A 314 19.48 18.07 -9.16
CA LEU A 314 18.48 18.87 -9.87
C LEU A 314 17.17 18.92 -9.07
N ASP A 315 16.58 20.11 -8.94
CA ASP A 315 15.24 20.26 -8.36
C ASP A 315 14.20 19.95 -9.45
N LEU A 316 13.68 18.73 -9.49
CA LEU A 316 12.60 18.36 -10.41
C LEU A 316 11.37 19.24 -10.19
N PHE A 317 10.98 19.39 -8.92
CA PHE A 317 9.93 20.30 -8.48
C PHE A 317 10.31 20.94 -7.14
N LYS A 318 10.03 22.24 -7.01
CA LYS A 318 10.11 23.00 -5.77
C LYS A 318 8.91 23.96 -5.70
N LEU A 319 8.07 23.75 -4.70
CA LEU A 319 6.86 24.49 -4.45
C LEU A 319 7.10 25.49 -3.30
N SER A 320 6.40 26.62 -3.31
CA SER A 320 6.51 27.61 -2.21
C SER A 320 5.91 27.13 -0.88
N SER A 321 5.06 26.09 -0.93
CA SER A 321 4.41 25.49 0.23
C SER A 321 4.11 24.02 -0.04
N GLU A 322 3.86 23.26 1.03
CA GLU A 322 3.34 21.89 0.94
C GLU A 322 1.98 21.88 0.20
N VAL A 323 1.80 20.87 -0.65
CA VAL A 323 0.54 20.59 -1.35
C VAL A 323 0.01 19.21 -0.96
N GLU A 324 -1.30 18.97 -1.12
CA GLU A 324 -1.90 17.68 -0.78
C GLU A 324 -1.30 16.56 -1.62
N TYR A 325 -1.14 16.79 -2.93
CA TYR A 325 -0.32 15.95 -3.79
C TYR A 325 0.12 16.65 -5.08
N LEU A 326 1.18 16.11 -5.68
CA LEU A 326 1.65 16.38 -7.03
C LEU A 326 1.89 15.04 -7.74
N SER A 327 1.43 14.86 -8.97
CA SER A 327 1.74 13.68 -9.78
C SER A 327 2.08 14.07 -11.21
N ALA A 328 3.32 13.82 -11.64
CA ALA A 328 3.87 14.22 -12.92
C ALA A 328 4.31 13.02 -13.76
N MET A 329 4.05 13.11 -15.06
CA MET A 329 4.57 12.24 -16.11
C MET A 329 5.50 13.03 -17.01
N TYR A 330 6.63 12.42 -17.36
CA TYR A 330 7.67 13.01 -18.19
C TYR A 330 7.78 12.27 -19.52
N THR A 331 7.72 13.03 -20.60
CA THR A 331 8.00 12.57 -21.96
C THR A 331 9.01 13.53 -22.60
N PRO A 332 9.67 13.15 -23.71
CA PRO A 332 10.66 14.03 -24.36
C PRO A 332 10.12 15.39 -24.78
N SER A 333 8.82 15.49 -25.12
CA SER A 333 8.19 16.72 -25.62
C SER A 333 7.23 17.38 -24.63
N MET A 334 6.97 16.75 -23.48
CA MET A 334 5.95 17.23 -22.55
C MET A 334 6.18 16.75 -21.12
N ILE A 335 5.95 17.64 -20.16
CA ILE A 335 5.72 17.28 -18.77
C ILE A 335 4.24 17.55 -18.47
N GLN A 336 3.50 16.50 -18.14
CA GLN A 336 2.10 16.61 -17.73
C GLN A 336 2.01 16.33 -16.24
N PHE A 337 1.33 17.17 -15.47
CA PHE A 337 1.19 16.91 -14.04
C PHE A 337 -0.15 17.40 -13.47
N ALA A 338 -0.60 16.71 -12.43
CA ALA A 338 -1.72 17.11 -11.59
C ALA A 338 -1.18 17.69 -10.29
N LEU A 339 -1.76 18.80 -9.83
CA LEU A 339 -1.42 19.45 -8.57
C LEU A 339 -2.69 19.69 -7.77
N ASN A 340 -2.74 19.19 -6.53
CA ASN A 340 -3.86 19.43 -5.62
C ASN A 340 -3.38 20.17 -4.37
N GLY A 341 -4.02 21.29 -4.05
CA GLY A 341 -3.68 22.09 -2.89
C GLY A 341 -4.67 23.22 -2.67
N SER A 342 -4.29 24.15 -1.81
CA SER A 342 -5.10 25.34 -1.55
C SER A 342 -4.21 26.56 -1.37
N GLY A 343 -4.69 27.73 -1.80
CA GLY A 343 -3.95 28.99 -1.67
C GLY A 343 -3.03 29.26 -2.84
N MET A 344 -2.24 30.33 -2.71
CA MET A 344 -1.27 30.74 -3.72
C MET A 344 -0.01 29.89 -3.61
N VAL A 345 0.35 29.21 -4.70
CA VAL A 345 1.53 28.35 -4.79
C VAL A 345 2.40 28.79 -5.96
N THR A 346 3.67 29.05 -5.70
CA THR A 346 4.70 29.18 -6.75
C THR A 346 5.28 27.81 -7.04
N VAL A 347 5.21 27.40 -8.30
CA VAL A 347 5.82 26.20 -8.82
C VAL A 347 7.12 26.60 -9.50
N ARG A 348 8.25 26.03 -9.08
CA ARG A 348 9.52 26.04 -9.80
C ARG A 348 9.85 24.60 -10.19
N MET A 349 10.12 24.33 -11.47
CA MET A 349 10.38 22.96 -11.94
C MET A 349 11.46 22.92 -13.01
N TYR A 350 12.18 21.80 -13.08
CA TYR A 350 13.13 21.53 -14.15
C TYR A 350 12.38 21.24 -15.45
N ALA A 351 12.46 22.16 -16.40
CA ALA A 351 11.81 22.08 -17.70
C ALA A 351 12.67 22.86 -18.72
N PRO A 352 13.81 22.29 -19.14
CA PRO A 352 14.66 22.93 -20.13
C PRO A 352 13.87 23.12 -21.43
N ASN A 353 13.96 24.31 -22.01
CA ASN A 353 13.28 24.66 -23.26
C ASN A 353 11.74 24.59 -23.18
N ALA A 354 11.14 24.97 -22.06
CA ALA A 354 9.69 25.12 -22.00
C ALA A 354 9.20 26.22 -22.96
N GLU A 355 8.28 25.87 -23.85
CA GLU A 355 7.72 26.80 -24.83
C GLU A 355 6.36 27.34 -24.38
N ARG A 356 5.58 26.49 -23.69
CA ARG A 356 4.21 26.79 -23.29
C ARG A 356 3.81 26.04 -22.04
N ILE A 357 3.11 26.72 -21.14
CA ILE A 357 2.50 26.11 -19.96
C ILE A 357 0.99 26.38 -20.01
N GLU A 358 0.21 25.33 -19.87
CA GLU A 358 -1.25 25.38 -19.72
C GLU A 358 -1.64 24.91 -18.31
N MET A 359 -2.62 25.58 -17.70
CA MET A 359 -3.35 25.14 -16.52
C MET A 359 -4.81 24.96 -16.92
N ASP A 360 -5.34 23.75 -16.75
CA ASP A 360 -6.71 23.38 -17.13
C ASP A 360 -7.07 23.76 -18.58
N GLY A 361 -6.10 23.61 -19.49
CA GLY A 361 -6.22 23.94 -20.91
C GLY A 361 -6.08 25.43 -21.25
N THR A 362 -5.88 26.30 -20.25
CA THR A 362 -5.65 27.73 -20.45
C THR A 362 -4.17 28.04 -20.34
N GLN A 363 -3.60 28.73 -21.33
CA GLN A 363 -2.19 29.13 -21.28
C GLN A 363 -1.95 30.13 -20.15
N ILE A 364 -0.87 29.92 -19.40
CA ILE A 364 -0.42 30.81 -18.32
C ILE A 364 0.96 31.40 -18.63
N ASN A 365 1.26 32.53 -17.99
CA ASN A 365 2.59 33.13 -18.07
C ASN A 365 3.55 32.40 -17.13
N PHE A 366 4.81 32.31 -17.53
CA PHE A 366 5.89 31.73 -16.75
C PHE A 366 7.19 32.51 -16.97
N GLN A 367 8.12 32.34 -16.04
CA GLN A 367 9.48 32.87 -16.12
C GLN A 367 10.43 31.71 -16.39
N GLN A 368 11.33 31.87 -17.36
CA GLN A 368 12.42 30.93 -17.62
C GLN A 368 13.71 31.45 -16.98
N GLU A 369 14.36 30.63 -16.17
CA GLU A 369 15.68 30.87 -15.58
C GLU A 369 16.56 29.64 -15.84
N ASP A 370 17.50 29.76 -16.76
CA ASP A 370 18.33 28.64 -17.24
C ASP A 370 17.47 27.43 -17.69
N ALA A 371 17.57 26.30 -17.00
CA ALA A 371 16.82 25.08 -17.27
C ALA A 371 15.50 24.96 -16.47
N TYR A 372 15.11 26.01 -15.75
CA TYR A 372 13.96 26.01 -14.86
C TYR A 372 12.87 26.96 -15.32
N VAL A 373 11.63 26.57 -15.10
CA VAL A 373 10.47 27.48 -15.19
C VAL A 373 9.91 27.77 -13.82
N SER A 374 9.39 28.98 -13.64
CA SER A 374 8.64 29.38 -12.45
C SER A 374 7.34 30.08 -12.81
N PHE A 375 6.26 29.76 -12.11
CA PHE A 375 4.97 30.44 -12.24
C PHE A 375 4.18 30.33 -10.92
N THR A 376 3.29 31.28 -10.68
CA THR A 376 2.43 31.29 -9.48
C THR A 376 0.99 31.09 -9.86
N VAL A 377 0.30 30.20 -9.15
CA VAL A 377 -1.10 29.84 -9.36
C VAL A 377 -1.88 29.88 -8.06
N GLN A 378 -3.17 30.17 -8.15
CA GLN A 378 -4.13 29.97 -7.07
C GLN A 378 -4.68 28.55 -7.20
N LEU A 379 -4.51 27.73 -6.16
CA LEU A 379 -5.11 26.41 -6.07
C LEU A 379 -6.39 26.47 -5.23
N ASP A 380 -7.44 25.81 -5.69
CA ASP A 380 -8.69 25.58 -4.95
C ASP A 380 -9.17 24.12 -5.05
N GLY A 381 -8.27 23.24 -5.46
CA GLY A 381 -8.50 21.81 -5.64
C GLY A 381 -7.44 21.22 -6.57
N VAL A 382 -7.87 20.25 -7.37
CA VAL A 382 -7.01 19.55 -8.34
C VAL A 382 -6.99 20.33 -9.65
N HIS A 383 -5.79 20.69 -10.11
CA HIS A 383 -5.57 21.33 -11.41
C HIS A 383 -4.61 20.52 -12.25
N GLU A 384 -4.86 20.50 -13.57
CA GLU A 384 -4.02 19.83 -14.55
C GLU A 384 -3.11 20.82 -15.26
N PHE A 385 -1.85 20.44 -15.41
CA PHE A 385 -0.85 21.23 -16.07
C PHE A 385 -0.20 20.47 -17.21
N LYS A 386 0.11 21.21 -18.28
CA LYS A 386 0.90 20.72 -19.41
C LYS A 386 2.00 21.72 -19.72
N VAL A 387 3.24 21.26 -19.65
CA VAL A 387 4.42 22.00 -20.07
C VAL A 387 4.91 21.39 -21.38
N GLN A 388 4.77 22.13 -22.47
CA GLN A 388 5.31 21.74 -23.78
C GLN A 388 6.79 22.09 -23.82
N LEU A 389 7.60 21.11 -24.21
CA LEU A 389 9.05 21.25 -24.33
C LEU A 389 9.43 21.33 -25.81
N GLY A 390 10.27 22.30 -26.15
CA GLY A 390 10.88 22.41 -27.47
C GLY A 390 11.93 21.32 -27.71
N SER A 391 12.29 21.14 -28.98
CA SER A 391 13.39 20.26 -29.38
C SER A 391 14.68 20.71 -28.71
N SER A 392 15.40 19.81 -28.03
CA SER A 392 16.79 20.04 -27.65
C SER A 392 17.64 20.19 -28.93
N ILE A 393 18.27 21.36 -29.11
CA ILE A 393 19.22 21.62 -30.21
C ILE A 393 20.51 20.81 -30.00
#